data_AF-A0A7K0A7F7-F1
#
_entry.id   AF-A0A7K0A7F7-F1
#
_cell.length_a   1.000
_cell.length_b   1.000
_cell.length_c   1.000
_cell.angle_alpha   90.00
_cell.angle_beta   90.00
_cell.angle_gamma   90.00
#
_symmetry.space_group_name_H-M   'P 1'
#
loop_
_entity.id
_entity.type
_entity.pdbx_description
1 polymer ?
#
loop_
_entity_poly.entity_id
_entity_poly.type
_entity_poly.pdbx_seq_one_letter_code
_entity_poly.pdbx_strand_id
1 'polypeptide(L)'
;MRTGTFTSSNIVHVTYFNAGVRVYDVSDPADVREIAFCIPPPVPGAKTIQMNDLMVDASGLVFATDRVAGGLYVLSCDVEQ
;
A
#
# COMPACT_ATOMS: atom_id res chain seq x y z
N MET A 1 15.78 -8.94 -7.75
CA MET A 1 15.09 -7.79 -7.12
C MET A 1 15.43 -6.54 -7.90
N ARG A 2 14.53 -5.56 -7.97
CA ARG A 2 14.77 -4.30 -8.70
C ARG A 2 15.66 -3.40 -7.85
N THR A 3 16.78 -2.93 -8.37
CA THR A 3 17.64 -1.97 -7.67
C THR A 3 16.84 -0.69 -7.35
N GLY A 4 16.91 -0.24 -6.10
CA GLY A 4 16.23 0.97 -5.63
C GLY A 4 14.82 0.78 -5.07
N THR A 5 14.29 -0.45 -5.00
CA THR A 5 13.02 -0.75 -4.32
C THR A 5 13.23 -1.30 -2.93
N PHE A 6 12.28 -1.07 -2.02
CA PHE A 6 12.23 -1.71 -0.71
C PHE A 6 12.15 -3.23 -0.82
N THR A 7 12.86 -3.93 0.06
CA THR A 7 12.87 -5.40 0.12
C THR A 7 12.92 -5.83 1.58
N SER A 8 11.98 -6.69 1.98
CA SER A 8 11.95 -7.29 3.32
C SER A 8 11.47 -8.74 3.23
N SER A 9 11.95 -9.60 4.12
CA SER A 9 11.42 -10.96 4.31
C SER A 9 10.15 -10.97 5.16
N ASN A 10 9.91 -9.90 5.93
CA ASN A 10 8.90 -9.86 6.98
C ASN A 10 7.80 -8.83 6.73
N ILE A 11 8.00 -7.89 5.81
CA ILE A 11 7.03 -6.82 5.54
C ILE A 11 6.48 -6.98 4.13
N VAL A 12 5.16 -7.13 4.03
CA VAL A 12 4.46 -7.29 2.76
C VAL A 12 3.53 -6.11 2.53
N HIS A 13 3.73 -5.42 1.39
CA HIS A 13 2.83 -4.37 0.92
C HIS A 13 1.90 -4.96 -0.13
N VAL A 14 0.59 -4.72 0.00
CA VAL A 14 -0.41 -5.19 -0.97
C VAL A 14 -1.43 -4.12 -1.31
N THR A 15 -2.00 -4.21 -2.51
CA THR A 15 -3.22 -3.49 -2.90
C THR A 15 -4.41 -4.45 -2.88
N TYR A 16 -5.52 -4.00 -2.27
CA TYR A 16 -6.79 -4.75 -2.24
C TYR A 16 -7.94 -3.96 -2.84
N PHE A 17 -7.77 -3.43 -4.05
CA PHE A 17 -8.83 -2.68 -4.77
C PHE A 17 -9.48 -1.61 -3.89
N ASN A 18 -10.72 -1.84 -3.48
CA ASN A 18 -11.50 -0.92 -2.65
C ASN A 18 -11.05 -0.88 -1.18
N ALA A 19 -10.30 -1.87 -0.72
CA ALA A 19 -9.70 -1.89 0.60
C ALA A 19 -8.31 -1.21 0.64
N GLY A 20 -7.89 -0.57 -0.46
CA GLY A 20 -6.74 0.32 -0.51
C GLY A 20 -5.39 -0.39 -0.45
N VAL A 21 -4.39 0.31 0.10
CA VAL A 21 -3.07 -0.26 0.41
C VAL A 21 -3.08 -0.82 1.83
N ARG A 22 -2.49 -2.00 2.00
CA ARG A 22 -2.27 -2.65 3.31
C ARG A 22 -0.81 -3.02 3.47
N VAL A 23 -0.35 -3.02 4.72
CA VAL A 23 0.98 -3.48 5.10
C VAL A 23 0.85 -4.51 6.20
N TYR A 24 1.49 -5.67 6.00
CA TYR A 24 1.48 -6.79 6.94
C TYR A 24 2.88 -7.08 7.45
N ASP A 25 2.98 -7.37 8.74
CA ASP A 25 4.10 -8.09 9.34
C ASP A 25 3.81 -9.60 9.24
N VAL A 26 4.70 -10.32 8.56
CA VAL A 26 4.65 -11.76 8.32
C VAL A 26 5.86 -12.48 8.95
N SER A 27 6.53 -11.84 9.92
CA SER A 27 7.67 -12.44 10.63
C SER A 27 7.31 -13.74 11.36
N ASP A 28 6.07 -13.86 11.86
CA ASP A 28 5.47 -15.11 12.33
C ASP A 28 4.32 -15.54 11.39
N PRO A 29 4.50 -16.61 10.59
CA PRO A 29 3.45 -17.12 9.71
C PRO A 29 2.19 -17.59 10.43
N ALA A 30 2.27 -17.92 11.73
CA ALA A 30 1.11 -18.30 12.54
C ALA A 30 0.33 -17.10 13.09
N ASP A 31 0.92 -15.90 13.04
CA ASP A 31 0.36 -14.66 13.59
C ASP A 31 0.68 -13.46 12.68
N VAL A 32 0.11 -13.49 11.46
CA VAL A 32 0.22 -12.37 10.52
C VAL A 32 -0.59 -11.19 11.02
N ARG A 33 0.04 -10.01 11.10
CA ARG A 33 -0.58 -8.80 11.64
C ARG A 33 -0.63 -7.70 10.58
N GLU A 34 -1.79 -7.09 10.40
CA GLU A 34 -1.89 -5.83 9.67
C GLU A 34 -1.31 -4.71 10.54
N ILE A 35 -0.31 -4.00 10.02
CA ILE A 35 0.42 -2.96 10.75
C ILE A 35 0.17 -1.56 10.19
N ALA A 36 -0.37 -1.43 8.97
CA ALA A 36 -0.79 -0.16 8.40
C ALA A 36 -1.82 -0.36 7.27
N PHE A 37 -2.64 0.66 7.05
CA PHE A 37 -3.54 0.73 5.89
C PHE A 37 -3.74 2.17 5.42
N CYS A 38 -4.06 2.34 4.14
CA CYS A 38 -4.50 3.61 3.58
C CYS A 38 -5.62 3.38 2.56
N ILE A 39 -6.76 4.03 2.79
CA ILE A 39 -7.94 3.99 1.90
C ILE A 39 -8.27 5.45 1.54
N PRO A 40 -7.80 5.95 0.38
CA PRO A 40 -8.19 7.28 -0.05
C PRO A 40 -9.69 7.36 -0.33
N PRO A 41 -10.30 8.56 -0.24
CA PRO A 41 -11.69 8.73 -0.63
C PRO A 41 -11.85 8.46 -2.14
N PRO A 42 -13.01 7.92 -2.56
CA PRO A 42 -13.30 7.79 -3.98
C PRO A 42 -13.37 9.18 -4.64
N VAL A 43 -12.84 9.27 -5.86
CA VAL A 43 -12.93 10.46 -6.70
C VAL A 43 -14.38 10.73 -7.13
N PRO A 44 -14.76 11.99 -7.45
CA PRO A 44 -16.12 12.33 -7.86
C PRO A 44 -16.62 11.47 -9.02
N GLY A 45 -17.80 10.86 -8.85
CA GLY A 45 -18.41 9.97 -9.85
C GLY A 45 -18.01 8.49 -9.74
N ALA A 46 -16.98 8.14 -8.96
CA ALA A 46 -16.63 6.75 -8.68
C ALA A 46 -17.39 6.23 -7.44
N LYS A 47 -17.87 4.98 -7.50
CA LYS A 47 -18.50 4.31 -6.34
C LYS A 47 -17.49 3.95 -5.25
N THR A 48 -16.26 3.61 -5.65
CA THR A 48 -15.17 3.19 -4.78
C THR A 48 -13.83 3.38 -5.48
N ILE A 49 -12.76 3.46 -4.70
CA ILE A 49 -11.38 3.32 -5.20
C ILE A 49 -11.15 1.91 -5.74
N GLN A 50 -10.20 1.78 -6.65
CA GLN A 50 -9.78 0.52 -7.28
C GLN A 50 -8.25 0.49 -7.40
N MET A 51 -7.56 0.42 -6.27
CA MET A 51 -6.10 0.34 -6.25
C MET A 51 -5.62 -1.06 -6.70
N ASN A 52 -4.76 -1.13 -7.70
CA ASN A 52 -4.40 -2.41 -8.33
C ASN A 52 -2.90 -2.70 -8.39
N ASP A 53 -2.05 -1.70 -8.22
CA ASP A 53 -0.60 -1.89 -8.25
C ASP A 53 0.11 -0.92 -7.31
N LEU A 54 1.26 -1.34 -6.80
CA LEU A 54 2.13 -0.52 -5.97
C LEU A 54 3.62 -0.77 -6.26
N MET A 55 4.43 0.23 -5.94
CA MET A 55 5.88 0.13 -5.82
C MET A 55 6.32 0.85 -4.55
N VAL A 56 7.27 0.26 -3.84
CA VAL A 56 7.86 0.88 -2.64
C VAL A 56 9.32 1.16 -2.93
N ASP A 57 9.73 2.41 -2.78
CA ASP A 57 11.13 2.79 -2.97
C ASP A 57 11.99 2.43 -1.74
N ALA A 58 13.31 2.53 -1.86
CA ALA A 58 14.22 2.23 -0.76
C ALA A 58 14.06 3.12 0.48
N SER A 59 13.39 4.28 0.38
CA SER A 59 13.08 5.16 1.52
C SER A 59 11.81 4.74 2.27
N GLY A 60 11.02 3.83 1.69
CA GLY A 60 9.73 3.41 2.25
C GLY A 60 8.53 4.21 1.73
N LEU A 61 8.72 5.10 0.74
CA LEU A 61 7.59 5.75 0.08
C LEU A 61 6.84 4.74 -0.79
N VAL A 62 5.51 4.73 -0.65
CA VAL A 62 4.63 3.85 -1.41
C VAL A 62 4.00 4.64 -2.56
N PHE A 63 4.26 4.19 -3.77
CA PHE A 63 3.66 4.67 -5.00
C PHE A 63 2.55 3.70 -5.39
N ALA A 64 1.29 4.09 -5.26
CA ALA A 64 0.15 3.22 -5.54
C ALA A 64 -0.77 3.82 -6.60
N THR A 65 -1.30 2.99 -7.50
CA THR A 65 -2.16 3.46 -8.59
C THR A 65 -3.61 3.04 -8.40
N ASP A 66 -4.53 3.96 -8.69
CA ASP A 66 -5.97 3.71 -8.81
C ASP A 66 -6.37 3.71 -10.28
N ARG A 67 -6.86 2.57 -10.77
CA ARG A 67 -7.19 2.37 -12.19
C ARG A 67 -8.47 3.04 -12.69
N VAL A 68 -9.28 3.63 -11.80
CA VAL A 68 -10.55 4.26 -12.21
C VAL A 68 -10.34 5.72 -12.49
N ALA A 69 -9.89 6.50 -11.51
CA ALA A 69 -9.64 7.92 -11.70
C ALA A 69 -8.76 8.57 -10.63
N GLY A 70 -8.30 7.83 -9.62
CA GLY A 70 -7.40 8.37 -8.59
C GLY A 70 -5.97 8.61 -9.08
N GLY A 71 -5.54 7.98 -10.18
CA GLY A 71 -4.21 8.18 -10.74
C GLY A 71 -3.12 7.59 -9.85
N LEU A 72 -2.07 8.38 -9.56
CA LEU A 72 -0.95 7.99 -8.70
C LEU A 72 -1.05 8.64 -7.32
N TYR A 73 -1.00 7.81 -6.28
CA TYR A 73 -0.87 8.21 -4.88
C TYR A 73 0.56 8.01 -4.42
N VAL A 74 1.08 8.96 -3.64
CA VAL A 74 2.34 8.85 -2.92
C VAL A 74 2.01 8.85 -1.45
N LEU A 75 2.33 7.76 -0.76
CA LEU A 75 1.98 7.54 0.65
C LEU A 75 3.26 7.40 1.48
N SER A 76 3.24 7.99 2.68
CA SER A 76 4.22 7.77 3.75
C SER A 76 3.51 7.15 4.95
N CYS A 77 4.22 6.33 5.72
CA CYS A 77 3.75 5.92 7.04
C CYS A 77 4.23 6.95 8.06
N ASP A 78 3.28 7.63 8.70
CA ASP A 78 3.56 8.41 9.90
C ASP A 78 3.40 7.48 11.10
N VAL A 79 4.43 7.40 11.94
CA VAL A 79 4.31 6.72 13.22
C VAL A 79 3.59 7.70 14.14
N GLU A 80 2.29 7.48 14.41
CA GLU A 80 1.65 8.14 15.53
C GLU A 80 2.41 7.73 16.80
N GLN A 81 2.97 8.72 17.51
CA GLN A 81 3.67 8.54 18.79
C GLN A 81 2.68 8.24 19.92
#